data_AF-A0A3D1I894-F1
#
_entry.id   AF-A0A3D1I894-F1
#
_cell.length_a   1.000
_cell.length_b   1.000
_cell.length_c   1.000
_cell.angle_alpha   90.00
_cell.angle_beta   90.00
_cell.angle_gamma   90.00
#
_symmetry.space_group_name_H-M   'P 1'
#
loop_
_entity.id
_entity.type
_entity.pdbx_description
1 polymer ?
#
loop_
_entity_poly.entity_id
_entity_poly.type
_entity_poly.pdbx_seq_one_letter_code
_entity_poly.pdbx_strand_id
1 'polypeptide(L)'
;MTLGFDSSDAVLREGARWAVAKALSYAHDEGDPVGPWFEAALPGREAFCMRDAAHMTTGAEALGLHRHLHNMFGKFAASVAPERDWCPYWEIDRLDRPAPVDYRDDGDFWYNLPAAYDVIDACWRAYRWSGAAAILRDPTLAQFFDVCFGEFLEVWDQNGDGLPEGPRGPHYRGIPSYTEHAQGFEGTGFDVLTEMHAACLALAALHRAKGQAAVASGWETRAAALRADYEHRWWMPEEGWFHTAVDRDGRPIDPEVFWYERFPEGMVPTGEMIDRSLPEPHNVEARTYLPEMLYRYGLVERAFAELRALADPKLDRRDYPEVPFCLVGTLAEGALGVRPTAPLHGCETLSGLPDEESWLSCEGLAALGGWLDVRQEGRRRTVLTNRTGRPLLWRAGFRGLHARCLVAGRPTPASPQRVCDRYGSPATYVECLVRDGETLDVAVA
;
A
#
# COMPACT_ATOMS: atom_id res chain seq x y z
N MET A 1 -7.46 23.32 1.50
CA MET A 1 -6.14 23.40 0.86
C MET A 1 -6.16 22.40 -0.27
N THR A 2 -5.54 22.69 -1.42
CA THR A 2 -5.57 21.80 -2.59
C THR A 2 -4.19 21.20 -2.78
N LEU A 3 -4.12 19.88 -2.97
CA LEU A 3 -2.86 19.17 -3.24
C LEU A 3 -2.26 19.65 -4.57
N GLY A 4 -0.98 20.02 -4.56
CA GLY A 4 -0.28 20.48 -5.75
C GLY A 4 1.15 19.98 -5.78
N PHE A 5 1.55 19.36 -6.90
CA PHE A 5 2.93 18.96 -7.15
C PHE A 5 3.60 19.87 -8.18
N ASP A 6 4.90 20.08 -8.00
CA ASP A 6 5.77 20.73 -8.99
C ASP A 6 7.11 20.00 -9.08
N SER A 7 7.74 19.99 -10.25
CA SER A 7 8.96 19.21 -10.50
C SER A 7 9.85 19.80 -11.59
N SER A 8 11.14 19.51 -11.50
CA SER A 8 12.11 19.70 -12.60
C SER A 8 11.77 18.87 -13.84
N ASP A 9 11.11 17.71 -13.68
CA ASP A 9 10.65 16.88 -14.81
C ASP A 9 9.27 17.36 -15.28
N ALA A 10 9.18 17.77 -16.56
CA ALA A 10 7.95 18.29 -17.14
C ALA A 10 6.83 17.24 -17.25
N VAL A 11 7.17 15.98 -17.54
CA VAL A 11 6.20 14.88 -17.65
C VAL A 11 5.60 14.58 -16.30
N LEU A 12 6.42 14.52 -15.24
CA LEU A 12 5.89 14.34 -13.88
C LEU A 12 5.05 15.53 -13.43
N ARG A 13 5.48 16.77 -13.72
CA ARG A 13 4.72 17.98 -13.35
C ARG A 13 3.35 18.00 -14.00
N GLU A 14 3.26 17.73 -15.30
CA GLU A 14 1.98 17.71 -16.03
C GLU A 14 1.13 16.50 -15.63
N GLY A 15 1.75 15.33 -15.50
CA GLY A 15 1.09 14.10 -15.10
C GLY A 15 0.55 14.16 -13.67
N ALA A 16 1.26 14.76 -12.73
CA ALA A 16 0.78 14.93 -11.35
C ALA A 16 -0.44 15.86 -11.27
N ARG A 17 -0.44 16.97 -12.03
CA ARG A 17 -1.60 17.87 -12.12
C ARG A 17 -2.83 17.16 -12.68
N TRP A 18 -2.64 16.38 -13.74
CA TRP A 18 -3.70 15.53 -14.29
C TRP A 18 -4.19 14.51 -13.25
N ALA A 19 -3.27 13.82 -12.57
CA ALA A 19 -3.60 12.75 -11.64
C ALA A 19 -4.41 13.24 -10.45
N VAL A 20 -4.01 14.36 -9.84
CA VAL A 20 -4.76 15.00 -8.75
C VAL A 20 -6.16 15.36 -9.20
N ALA A 21 -6.30 16.04 -10.34
CA ALA A 21 -7.60 16.45 -10.85
C ALA A 21 -8.49 15.23 -11.19
N LYS A 22 -7.90 14.20 -11.80
CA LYS A 22 -8.61 13.01 -12.23
C LYS A 22 -9.03 12.12 -11.06
N ALA A 23 -8.16 11.88 -10.09
CA ALA A 23 -8.51 11.14 -8.88
C ALA A 23 -9.65 11.81 -8.10
N LEU A 24 -9.59 13.13 -7.93
CA LEU A 24 -10.67 13.88 -7.28
C LEU A 24 -11.99 13.86 -8.07
N SER A 25 -11.94 13.72 -9.40
CA SER A 25 -13.16 13.58 -10.21
C SER A 25 -13.90 12.26 -9.99
N TYR A 26 -13.23 11.26 -9.42
CA TYR A 26 -13.80 9.97 -9.04
C TYR A 26 -14.31 9.94 -7.59
N ALA A 27 -14.14 11.01 -6.82
CA ALA A 27 -14.59 11.07 -5.43
C ALA A 27 -16.01 11.64 -5.31
N HIS A 28 -16.82 11.00 -4.48
CA HIS A 28 -18.22 11.32 -4.24
C HIS A 28 -18.45 11.52 -2.74
N ASP A 29 -18.64 12.78 -2.31
CA ASP A 29 -18.78 13.11 -0.89
C ASP A 29 -20.17 12.78 -0.32
N GLU A 30 -21.25 13.08 -1.04
CA GLU A 30 -22.64 12.95 -0.58
C GLU A 30 -23.61 12.71 -1.76
N GLY A 31 -24.73 12.02 -1.52
CA GLY A 31 -25.83 11.85 -2.48
C GLY A 31 -26.12 10.41 -2.88
N ASP A 32 -25.12 9.54 -2.81
CA ASP A 32 -25.27 8.11 -3.06
C ASP A 32 -25.58 7.33 -1.76
N PRO A 33 -26.45 6.29 -1.82
CA PRO A 33 -26.79 5.47 -0.65
C PRO A 33 -25.60 4.83 0.07
N VAL A 34 -24.51 4.51 -0.66
CA VAL A 34 -23.31 3.90 -0.08
C VAL A 34 -22.53 4.83 0.86
N GLY A 35 -22.88 6.13 0.91
CA GLY A 35 -22.15 7.14 1.66
C GLY A 35 -20.94 7.67 0.87
N PRO A 36 -19.97 8.33 1.52
CA PRO A 36 -18.78 8.87 0.84
C PRO A 36 -17.92 7.75 0.25
N TRP A 37 -17.64 7.79 -1.05
CA TRP A 37 -16.86 6.77 -1.75
C TRP A 37 -16.08 7.35 -2.92
N PHE A 38 -15.16 6.59 -3.51
CA PHE A 38 -14.56 6.93 -4.80
C PHE A 38 -14.57 5.72 -5.72
N GLU A 39 -14.65 5.95 -7.04
CA GLU A 39 -14.57 4.87 -8.02
C GLU A 39 -13.23 4.13 -7.88
N ALA A 40 -13.29 2.83 -7.61
CA ALA A 40 -12.13 1.95 -7.47
C ALA A 40 -12.48 0.59 -8.10
N ALA A 41 -12.90 0.64 -9.36
CA ALA A 41 -13.28 -0.49 -10.17
C ALA A 41 -13.07 -0.14 -11.64
N LEU A 42 -13.31 -1.08 -12.55
CA LEU A 42 -13.22 -0.83 -13.98
C LEU A 42 -14.10 0.38 -14.40
N PRO A 43 -13.66 1.20 -15.36
CA PRO A 43 -14.32 2.47 -15.68
C PRO A 43 -15.79 2.27 -16.06
N GLY A 44 -16.66 3.12 -15.49
CA GLY A 44 -18.10 3.12 -15.79
C GLY A 44 -18.92 2.10 -15.02
N ARG A 45 -18.33 1.35 -14.07
CA ARG A 45 -19.07 0.47 -13.16
C ARG A 45 -19.83 1.22 -12.06
N GLU A 46 -19.46 2.47 -11.75
CA GLU A 46 -19.99 3.24 -10.63
C GLU A 46 -19.89 2.47 -9.29
N ALA A 47 -18.73 1.86 -9.05
CA ALA A 47 -18.49 0.93 -7.95
C ALA A 47 -17.04 0.97 -7.43
N PHE A 48 -16.80 0.27 -6.33
CA PHE A 48 -15.47 0.07 -5.76
C PHE A 48 -15.25 -1.39 -5.35
N CYS A 49 -14.12 -1.97 -5.78
CA CYS A 49 -13.69 -3.31 -5.42
C CYS A 49 -12.61 -3.28 -4.34
N MET A 50 -12.47 -4.39 -3.61
CA MET A 50 -11.57 -4.47 -2.45
C MET A 50 -10.11 -4.22 -2.82
N ARG A 51 -9.62 -4.86 -3.89
CA ARG A 51 -8.23 -4.74 -4.34
C ARG A 51 -7.89 -3.30 -4.71
N ASP A 52 -8.64 -2.71 -5.63
CA ASP A 52 -8.32 -1.37 -6.12
C ASP A 52 -8.44 -0.35 -4.98
N ALA A 53 -9.45 -0.45 -4.10
CA ALA A 53 -9.56 0.42 -2.92
C ALA A 53 -8.34 0.30 -1.98
N ALA A 54 -7.85 -0.93 -1.76
CA ALA A 54 -6.65 -1.16 -0.97
C ALA A 54 -5.40 -0.58 -1.65
N HIS A 55 -5.23 -0.77 -2.95
CA HIS A 55 -4.08 -0.26 -3.71
C HIS A 55 -4.07 1.27 -3.80
N MET A 56 -5.25 1.89 -3.94
CA MET A 56 -5.42 3.34 -4.09
C MET A 56 -5.30 4.11 -2.77
N THR A 57 -5.21 3.42 -1.62
CA THR A 57 -5.26 3.99 -0.26
C THR A 57 -4.29 5.14 -0.05
N THR A 58 -3.01 4.99 -0.38
CA THR A 58 -2.00 6.04 -0.15
C THR A 58 -2.32 7.29 -0.97
N GLY A 59 -2.77 7.12 -2.22
CA GLY A 59 -3.19 8.23 -3.08
C GLY A 59 -4.43 8.94 -2.54
N ALA A 60 -5.43 8.17 -2.11
CA ALA A 60 -6.65 8.70 -1.52
C ALA A 60 -6.37 9.48 -0.23
N GLU A 61 -5.50 8.95 0.63
CA GLU A 61 -5.08 9.64 1.85
C GLU A 61 -4.28 10.92 1.58
N ALA A 62 -3.36 10.90 0.61
CA ALA A 62 -2.63 12.10 0.18
C ALA A 62 -3.56 13.22 -0.31
N LEU A 63 -4.70 12.85 -0.90
CA LEU A 63 -5.78 13.75 -1.35
C LEU A 63 -6.74 14.18 -0.23
N GLY A 64 -6.63 13.60 0.97
CA GLY A 64 -7.50 13.90 2.10
C GLY A 64 -8.82 13.12 2.12
N LEU A 65 -8.92 12.04 1.34
CA LEU A 65 -10.13 11.22 1.20
C LEU A 65 -10.31 10.17 2.32
N HIS A 66 -9.68 10.37 3.48
CA HIS A 66 -9.77 9.51 4.67
C HIS A 66 -11.20 9.05 5.05
N ARG A 67 -12.19 9.96 4.96
CA ARG A 67 -13.61 9.64 5.20
C ARG A 67 -14.16 8.61 4.20
N HIS A 68 -13.76 8.71 2.93
CA HIS A 68 -14.22 7.83 1.87
C HIS A 68 -13.63 6.43 2.07
N LEU A 69 -12.32 6.35 2.33
CA LEU A 69 -11.66 5.08 2.67
C LEU A 69 -12.28 4.40 3.89
N HIS A 70 -12.49 5.13 4.98
CA HIS A 70 -13.13 4.58 6.18
C HIS A 70 -14.52 4.02 5.87
N ASN A 71 -15.32 4.75 5.10
CA ASN A 71 -16.64 4.28 4.68
C ASN A 71 -16.55 3.01 3.82
N MET A 72 -15.73 3.04 2.75
CA MET A 72 -15.55 1.91 1.83
C MET A 72 -15.06 0.64 2.55
N PHE A 73 -14.05 0.75 3.42
CA PHE A 73 -13.58 -0.37 4.23
C PHE A 73 -14.64 -0.85 5.22
N GLY A 74 -15.40 0.06 5.82
CA GLY A 74 -16.54 -0.28 6.66
C GLY A 74 -17.63 -1.05 5.91
N LYS A 75 -17.87 -0.74 4.62
CA LYS A 75 -18.83 -1.47 3.78
C LYS A 75 -18.37 -2.90 3.49
N PHE A 76 -17.09 -3.10 3.15
CA PHE A 76 -16.54 -4.44 3.01
C PHE A 76 -16.66 -5.23 4.32
N ALA A 77 -16.21 -4.65 5.43
CA ALA A 77 -16.24 -5.27 6.74
C ALA A 77 -17.67 -5.65 7.19
N ALA A 78 -18.66 -4.77 6.96
CA ALA A 78 -20.06 -5.03 7.28
C ALA A 78 -20.69 -6.13 6.41
N SER A 79 -20.10 -6.42 5.24
CA SER A 79 -20.64 -7.36 4.27
C SER A 79 -20.14 -8.80 4.45
N VAL A 80 -19.36 -9.12 5.48
CA VAL A 80 -18.97 -10.51 5.76
C VAL A 80 -20.17 -11.34 6.22
N ALA A 81 -20.33 -12.56 5.68
CA ALA A 81 -21.38 -13.48 6.15
C ALA A 81 -21.05 -14.97 5.97
N PRO A 82 -21.56 -15.85 6.86
CA PRO A 82 -21.37 -17.31 6.78
C PRO A 82 -21.84 -17.93 5.46
N GLU A 83 -22.92 -17.41 4.86
CA GLU A 83 -23.51 -17.94 3.62
C GLU A 83 -22.55 -17.83 2.42
N ARG A 84 -21.59 -16.91 2.51
CA ARG A 84 -20.52 -16.68 1.53
C ARG A 84 -19.18 -17.23 1.99
N ASP A 85 -19.16 -18.25 2.86
CA ASP A 85 -17.91 -18.79 3.43
C ASP A 85 -17.07 -17.69 4.09
N TRP A 86 -17.76 -16.74 4.74
CA TRP A 86 -17.21 -15.54 5.38
C TRP A 86 -16.50 -14.56 4.45
N CYS A 87 -16.67 -14.69 3.13
CA CYS A 87 -16.25 -13.66 2.18
C CYS A 87 -17.14 -12.39 2.32
N PRO A 88 -16.54 -11.20 2.39
CA PRO A 88 -17.25 -9.94 2.11
C PRO A 88 -17.58 -9.82 0.62
N TYR A 89 -18.34 -8.80 0.26
CA TYR A 89 -18.53 -8.46 -1.16
C TYR A 89 -17.21 -7.98 -1.78
N TRP A 90 -16.85 -8.59 -2.92
CA TRP A 90 -15.69 -8.19 -3.72
C TRP A 90 -15.79 -6.75 -4.22
N GLU A 91 -16.96 -6.37 -4.74
CA GLU A 91 -17.24 -5.07 -5.31
C GLU A 91 -18.61 -4.57 -4.84
N ILE A 92 -18.70 -3.28 -4.49
CA ILE A 92 -19.92 -2.62 -3.99
C ILE A 92 -20.22 -1.42 -4.87
N ASP A 93 -21.48 -1.32 -5.32
CA ASP A 93 -21.96 -0.22 -6.16
C ASP A 93 -22.35 1.03 -5.34
N ARG A 94 -22.51 2.15 -6.03
CA ARG A 94 -22.96 3.42 -5.42
C ARG A 94 -24.28 3.34 -4.65
N LEU A 95 -25.12 2.32 -4.91
CA LEU A 95 -26.40 2.11 -4.22
C LEU A 95 -26.27 1.23 -2.97
N ASP A 96 -25.06 0.93 -2.51
CA ASP A 96 -24.76 0.12 -1.32
C ASP A 96 -25.14 -1.37 -1.50
N ARG A 97 -24.91 -1.91 -2.70
CA ARG A 97 -25.23 -3.30 -3.05
C ARG A 97 -24.01 -3.99 -3.63
N PRO A 98 -23.92 -5.33 -3.53
CA PRO A 98 -22.90 -6.05 -4.28
C PRO A 98 -23.05 -5.79 -5.78
N ALA A 99 -21.94 -5.54 -6.46
CA ALA A 99 -21.97 -5.24 -7.88
C ALA A 99 -22.41 -6.48 -8.68
N PRO A 100 -23.43 -6.36 -9.55
CA PRO A 100 -24.05 -7.52 -10.22
C PRO A 100 -23.14 -8.21 -11.25
N VAL A 101 -22.04 -7.56 -11.63
CA VAL A 101 -21.03 -8.14 -12.53
C VAL A 101 -20.22 -9.24 -11.83
N ASP A 102 -20.03 -9.11 -10.52
CA ASP A 102 -19.19 -10.00 -9.70
C ASP A 102 -20.02 -10.79 -8.68
N TYR A 103 -21.34 -10.55 -8.61
CA TYR A 103 -22.22 -11.18 -7.63
C TYR A 103 -23.58 -11.52 -8.24
N ARG A 104 -23.92 -12.82 -8.28
CA ARG A 104 -25.27 -13.29 -8.62
C ARG A 104 -26.10 -13.54 -7.37
N ASP A 105 -25.55 -14.31 -6.44
CA ASP A 105 -26.16 -14.71 -5.17
C ASP A 105 -25.07 -15.25 -4.23
N ASP A 106 -25.39 -15.53 -2.96
CA ASP A 106 -24.44 -16.09 -1.98
C ASP A 106 -23.90 -17.48 -2.36
N GLY A 107 -24.49 -18.12 -3.37
CA GLY A 107 -24.04 -19.36 -3.97
C GLY A 107 -22.93 -19.19 -5.03
N ASP A 108 -22.90 -18.04 -5.71
CA ASP A 108 -22.10 -17.79 -6.93
C ASP A 108 -21.70 -16.32 -7.04
N PHE A 109 -20.44 -16.05 -6.71
CA PHE A 109 -19.85 -14.72 -6.65
C PHE A 109 -18.33 -14.79 -6.87
N TRP A 110 -17.79 -13.76 -7.52
CA TRP A 110 -16.36 -13.58 -7.68
C TRP A 110 -15.74 -13.09 -6.38
N TYR A 111 -14.56 -13.61 -6.05
CA TYR A 111 -13.79 -13.17 -4.90
C TYR A 111 -12.32 -13.58 -5.06
N ASN A 112 -11.40 -12.79 -4.53
CA ASN A 112 -9.98 -13.15 -4.45
C ASN A 112 -9.61 -13.27 -2.98
N LEU A 113 -9.21 -14.46 -2.55
CA LEU A 113 -8.88 -14.74 -1.14
C LEU A 113 -7.84 -13.79 -0.51
N PRO A 114 -6.81 -13.25 -1.20
CA PRO A 114 -5.89 -12.29 -0.56
C PRO A 114 -6.56 -10.96 -0.14
N ALA A 115 -7.69 -10.59 -0.75
CA ALA A 115 -8.27 -9.25 -0.63
C ALA A 115 -8.71 -8.88 0.78
N ALA A 116 -9.17 -9.85 1.57
CA ALA A 116 -9.53 -9.62 2.96
C ALA A 116 -8.33 -9.12 3.77
N TYR A 117 -7.15 -9.69 3.55
CA TYR A 117 -5.92 -9.36 4.26
C TYR A 117 -5.30 -8.05 3.76
N ASP A 118 -5.38 -7.79 2.45
CA ASP A 118 -4.94 -6.51 1.88
C ASP A 118 -5.76 -5.33 2.44
N VAL A 119 -7.08 -5.47 2.61
CA VAL A 119 -7.91 -4.46 3.28
C VAL A 119 -7.48 -4.19 4.73
N ILE A 120 -6.97 -5.20 5.46
CA ILE A 120 -6.42 -5.02 6.81
C ILE A 120 -5.13 -4.18 6.77
N ASP A 121 -4.22 -4.49 5.85
CA ASP A 121 -3.01 -3.67 5.64
C ASP A 121 -3.37 -2.25 5.18
N ALA A 122 -4.35 -2.09 4.30
CA ALA A 122 -4.87 -0.80 3.85
C ALA A 122 -5.44 0.02 5.01
N CYS A 123 -6.18 -0.59 5.94
CA CYS A 123 -6.64 0.09 7.17
C CYS A 123 -5.46 0.62 7.99
N TRP A 124 -4.39 -0.16 8.15
CA TRP A 124 -3.18 0.32 8.82
C TRP A 124 -2.50 1.45 8.04
N ARG A 125 -2.34 1.33 6.71
CA ARG A 125 -1.77 2.39 5.87
C ARG A 125 -2.56 3.70 5.97
N ALA A 126 -3.89 3.60 5.90
CA ALA A 126 -4.81 4.72 6.07
C ALA A 126 -4.66 5.38 7.45
N TYR A 127 -4.66 4.60 8.55
CA TYR A 127 -4.46 5.15 9.89
C TYR A 127 -3.07 5.75 10.08
N ARG A 128 -2.02 5.06 9.63
CA ARG A 128 -0.62 5.52 9.72
C ARG A 128 -0.45 6.89 9.07
N TRP A 129 -1.13 7.10 7.94
CA TRP A 129 -1.09 8.33 7.17
C TRP A 129 -1.93 9.45 7.79
N SER A 130 -3.21 9.20 8.03
CA SER A 130 -4.19 10.22 8.43
C SER A 130 -4.19 10.52 9.92
N GLY A 131 -3.85 9.54 10.76
CA GLY A 131 -4.14 9.56 12.19
C GLY A 131 -5.61 9.48 12.54
N ALA A 132 -6.47 9.07 11.60
CA ALA A 132 -7.91 8.97 11.80
C ALA A 132 -8.26 7.90 12.84
N ALA A 133 -8.60 8.35 14.06
CA ALA A 133 -8.95 7.46 15.17
C ALA A 133 -10.19 6.58 14.89
N ALA A 134 -11.00 6.92 13.88
CA ALA A 134 -12.16 6.14 13.45
C ALA A 134 -11.75 4.71 13.08
N ILE A 135 -10.66 4.52 12.30
CA ILE A 135 -10.14 3.20 11.92
C ILE A 135 -9.80 2.34 13.15
N LEU A 136 -9.21 2.94 14.19
CA LEU A 136 -8.87 2.20 15.41
C LEU A 136 -10.10 1.82 16.24
N ARG A 137 -11.16 2.60 16.18
CA ARG A 137 -12.31 2.51 17.10
C ARG A 137 -13.54 1.89 16.45
N ASP A 138 -13.52 1.69 15.14
CA ASP A 138 -14.63 1.09 14.42
C ASP A 138 -14.79 -0.39 14.83
N PRO A 139 -15.91 -0.75 15.46
CA PRO A 139 -16.15 -2.11 15.93
C PRO A 139 -16.41 -3.08 14.76
N THR A 140 -16.93 -2.60 13.63
CA THR A 140 -17.18 -3.40 12.43
C THR A 140 -15.85 -3.79 11.78
N LEU A 141 -14.89 -2.85 11.68
CA LEU A 141 -13.53 -3.18 11.24
C LEU A 141 -12.85 -4.16 12.20
N ALA A 142 -12.98 -3.95 13.52
CA ALA A 142 -12.40 -4.87 14.51
C ALA A 142 -12.96 -6.30 14.38
N GLN A 143 -14.28 -6.43 14.23
CA GLN A 143 -14.92 -7.73 14.01
C GLN A 143 -14.46 -8.36 12.69
N PHE A 144 -14.36 -7.59 11.62
CA PHE A 144 -13.85 -8.07 10.33
C PHE A 144 -12.44 -8.65 10.45
N PHE A 145 -11.55 -7.97 11.18
CA PHE A 145 -10.18 -8.46 11.40
C PHE A 145 -10.15 -9.80 12.14
N ASP A 146 -11.01 -9.96 13.15
CA ASP A 146 -11.15 -11.21 13.89
C ASP A 146 -11.67 -12.33 12.97
N VAL A 147 -12.69 -12.07 12.16
CA VAL A 147 -13.26 -13.06 11.23
C VAL A 147 -12.26 -13.50 10.16
N CYS A 148 -11.48 -12.58 9.58
CA CYS A 148 -10.49 -12.91 8.54
C CYS A 148 -9.43 -13.91 9.00
N PHE A 149 -9.07 -13.90 10.29
CA PHE A 149 -8.09 -14.82 10.89
C PHE A 149 -8.71 -15.92 11.76
N GLY A 150 -10.04 -15.92 11.88
CA GLY A 150 -10.85 -16.93 12.53
C GLY A 150 -11.67 -17.69 11.49
N GLU A 151 -12.98 -17.45 11.44
CA GLU A 151 -13.94 -18.25 10.68
C GLU A 151 -13.67 -18.28 9.18
N PHE A 152 -13.20 -17.17 8.58
CA PHE A 152 -12.80 -17.17 7.17
C PHE A 152 -11.64 -18.12 6.94
N LEU A 153 -10.56 -17.98 7.70
CA LEU A 153 -9.39 -18.85 7.54
C LEU A 153 -9.73 -20.32 7.83
N GLU A 154 -10.55 -20.60 8.85
CA GLU A 154 -10.97 -21.98 9.17
C GLU A 154 -11.75 -22.67 8.03
N VAL A 155 -12.50 -21.90 7.23
CA VAL A 155 -13.25 -22.45 6.09
C VAL A 155 -12.35 -22.66 4.87
N TRP A 156 -11.39 -21.76 4.65
CA TRP A 156 -10.58 -21.75 3.44
C TRP A 156 -9.24 -22.50 3.57
N ASP A 157 -8.70 -22.67 4.77
CA ASP A 157 -7.50 -23.48 5.07
C ASP A 157 -7.89 -24.97 5.15
N GLN A 158 -7.93 -25.62 3.99
CA GLN A 158 -8.43 -26.99 3.83
C GLN A 158 -7.39 -28.04 4.21
N ASN A 159 -6.09 -27.73 4.13
CA ASN A 159 -5.01 -28.65 4.46
C ASN A 159 -4.44 -28.43 5.89
N GLY A 160 -4.83 -27.34 6.57
CA GLY A 160 -4.40 -26.99 7.91
C GLY A 160 -2.99 -26.40 7.99
N ASP A 161 -2.47 -25.87 6.88
CA ASP A 161 -1.13 -25.27 6.82
C ASP A 161 -1.11 -23.78 7.21
N GLY A 162 -2.30 -23.21 7.45
CA GLY A 162 -2.49 -21.82 7.86
C GLY A 162 -2.67 -20.83 6.73
N LEU A 163 -2.84 -21.29 5.48
CA LEU A 163 -3.12 -20.47 4.30
C LEU A 163 -4.45 -20.85 3.64
N PRO A 164 -5.25 -19.88 3.15
CA PRO A 164 -6.44 -20.15 2.36
C PRO A 164 -6.14 -20.84 1.01
N GLU A 165 -6.82 -21.94 0.71
CA GLU A 165 -6.81 -22.58 -0.60
C GLU A 165 -8.07 -22.32 -1.43
N GLY A 166 -7.89 -22.25 -2.74
CA GLY A 166 -8.98 -22.18 -3.70
C GLY A 166 -9.68 -23.52 -3.90
N PRO A 167 -11.02 -23.58 -4.01
CA PRO A 167 -11.74 -24.81 -4.26
C PRO A 167 -11.73 -25.15 -5.76
N ARG A 168 -11.68 -26.43 -6.14
CA ARG A 168 -12.30 -26.87 -7.41
C ARG A 168 -13.80 -26.98 -7.20
N GLY A 169 -14.55 -26.18 -7.94
CA GLY A 169 -16.00 -26.32 -8.03
C GLY A 169 -16.52 -25.71 -9.33
N PRO A 170 -17.74 -26.07 -9.77
CA PRO A 170 -18.40 -25.49 -10.94
C PRO A 170 -18.92 -24.06 -10.69
N HIS A 171 -18.81 -23.54 -9.46
CA HIS A 171 -19.29 -22.22 -9.04
C HIS A 171 -18.10 -21.31 -8.74
N TYR A 172 -18.18 -20.06 -9.18
CA TYR A 172 -17.24 -19.02 -8.77
C TYR A 172 -17.54 -18.71 -7.29
N ARG A 173 -16.63 -19.08 -6.38
CA ARG A 173 -16.74 -18.77 -4.94
C ARG A 173 -15.45 -18.21 -4.35
N GLY A 174 -14.43 -17.97 -5.17
CA GLY A 174 -13.13 -17.51 -4.71
C GLY A 174 -11.98 -18.10 -5.51
N ILE A 175 -10.98 -17.29 -5.83
CA ILE A 175 -9.68 -17.76 -6.30
C ILE A 175 -8.57 -17.42 -5.29
N PRO A 176 -7.58 -18.30 -5.11
CA PRO A 176 -6.55 -18.15 -4.08
C PRO A 176 -5.37 -17.31 -4.56
N SER A 177 -5.66 -16.24 -5.31
CA SER A 177 -4.68 -15.30 -5.86
C SER A 177 -5.39 -14.11 -6.52
N TYR A 178 -4.69 -12.99 -6.70
CA TYR A 178 -5.05 -11.93 -7.64
C TYR A 178 -4.77 -12.28 -9.10
N THR A 179 -4.08 -13.40 -9.36
CA THR A 179 -3.87 -13.90 -10.72
C THR A 179 -5.12 -14.60 -11.22
N GLU A 180 -5.92 -13.86 -11.99
CA GLU A 180 -7.21 -14.29 -12.54
C GLU A 180 -7.01 -15.22 -13.75
N HIS A 181 -6.74 -16.51 -13.52
CA HIS A 181 -6.70 -17.50 -14.59
C HIS A 181 -8.09 -18.08 -14.87
N ALA A 182 -8.47 -18.17 -16.15
CA ALA A 182 -9.80 -18.62 -16.59
C ALA A 182 -10.19 -20.04 -16.12
N GLN A 183 -9.21 -20.86 -15.74
CA GLN A 183 -9.41 -22.22 -15.20
C GLN A 183 -9.25 -22.31 -13.68
N GLY A 184 -8.81 -21.23 -13.02
CA GLY A 184 -8.34 -21.25 -11.64
C GLY A 184 -7.19 -22.23 -11.40
N PHE A 185 -6.79 -22.39 -10.14
CA PHE A 185 -5.95 -23.50 -9.71
C PHE A 185 -6.34 -23.94 -8.29
N GLU A 186 -6.05 -25.20 -7.96
CA GLU A 186 -6.23 -25.70 -6.58
C GLU A 186 -4.94 -25.46 -5.80
N GLY A 187 -5.07 -24.85 -4.63
CA GLY A 187 -3.95 -24.53 -3.76
C GLY A 187 -3.90 -23.05 -3.45
N THR A 188 -2.69 -22.51 -3.32
CA THR A 188 -2.44 -21.18 -2.75
C THR A 188 -1.45 -20.40 -3.60
N GLY A 189 -1.81 -19.18 -3.97
CA GLY A 189 -0.91 -18.22 -4.60
C GLY A 189 0.01 -17.58 -3.58
N PHE A 190 1.22 -17.21 -4.00
CA PHE A 190 2.19 -16.58 -3.09
C PHE A 190 1.66 -15.25 -2.52
N ASP A 191 0.82 -14.55 -3.29
CA ASP A 191 0.17 -13.30 -2.92
C ASP A 191 -0.73 -13.44 -1.69
N VAL A 192 -1.40 -14.58 -1.51
CA VAL A 192 -2.13 -14.91 -0.28
C VAL A 192 -1.20 -14.88 0.93
N LEU A 193 -0.05 -15.55 0.85
CA LEU A 193 0.93 -15.56 1.95
C LEU A 193 1.43 -14.15 2.24
N THR A 194 1.77 -13.38 1.19
CA THR A 194 2.35 -12.05 1.36
C THR A 194 1.34 -11.05 1.94
N GLU A 195 0.07 -11.13 1.53
CA GLU A 195 -0.99 -10.29 2.10
C GLU A 195 -1.35 -10.69 3.53
N MET A 196 -1.37 -11.98 3.85
CA MET A 196 -1.52 -12.43 5.25
C MET A 196 -0.36 -11.96 6.13
N HIS A 197 0.87 -12.01 5.62
CA HIS A 197 2.05 -11.49 6.32
C HIS A 197 1.91 -9.98 6.58
N ALA A 198 1.53 -9.21 5.56
CA ALA A 198 1.28 -7.77 5.69
C ALA A 198 0.16 -7.45 6.69
N ALA A 199 -0.95 -8.18 6.63
CA ALA A 199 -2.07 -8.05 7.56
C ALA A 199 -1.65 -8.34 9.01
N CYS A 200 -0.81 -9.36 9.25
CA CYS A 200 -0.27 -9.63 10.58
C CYS A 200 0.55 -8.46 11.12
N LEU A 201 1.43 -7.86 10.30
CA LEU A 201 2.19 -6.67 10.69
C LEU A 201 1.29 -5.45 10.93
N ALA A 202 0.28 -5.26 10.09
CA ALA A 202 -0.73 -4.22 10.23
C ALA A 202 -1.50 -4.36 11.55
N LEU A 203 -1.96 -5.57 11.89
CA LEU A 203 -2.64 -5.83 13.16
C LEU A 203 -1.73 -5.61 14.35
N ALA A 204 -0.47 -6.06 14.29
CA ALA A 204 0.51 -5.76 15.32
C ALA A 204 0.64 -4.24 15.56
N ALA A 205 0.72 -3.46 14.47
CA ALA A 205 0.86 -2.02 14.54
C ALA A 205 -0.41 -1.31 15.04
N LEU A 206 -1.60 -1.75 14.60
CA LEU A 206 -2.89 -1.26 15.09
C LEU A 206 -3.07 -1.53 16.58
N HIS A 207 -2.75 -2.75 17.05
CA HIS A 207 -2.80 -3.10 18.48
C HIS A 207 -1.79 -2.30 19.30
N ARG A 208 -0.58 -2.05 18.79
CA ARG A 208 0.37 -1.14 19.45
C ARG A 208 -0.18 0.28 19.57
N ALA A 209 -0.79 0.80 18.52
CA ALA A 209 -1.42 2.12 18.55
C ALA A 209 -2.57 2.20 19.59
N LYS A 210 -3.22 1.07 19.90
CA LYS A 210 -4.21 0.92 20.99
C LYS A 210 -3.58 0.69 22.38
N GLY A 211 -2.25 0.63 22.49
CA GLY A 211 -1.54 0.31 23.74
C GLY A 211 -1.54 -1.18 24.12
N GLN A 212 -1.90 -2.06 23.20
CA GLN A 212 -2.07 -3.51 23.42
C GLN A 212 -0.81 -4.28 23.01
N ALA A 213 0.33 -3.98 23.64
CA ALA A 213 1.64 -4.51 23.25
C ALA A 213 1.73 -6.05 23.28
N ALA A 214 1.08 -6.71 24.24
CA ALA A 214 1.06 -8.17 24.32
C ALA A 214 0.34 -8.82 23.12
N VAL A 215 -0.80 -8.26 22.71
CA VAL A 215 -1.55 -8.73 21.53
C VAL A 215 -0.73 -8.49 20.26
N ALA A 216 -0.10 -7.32 20.16
CA ALA A 216 0.76 -7.00 19.03
C ALA A 216 1.92 -8.00 18.85
N SER A 217 2.56 -8.42 19.95
CA SER A 217 3.65 -9.41 19.89
C SER A 217 3.21 -10.77 19.34
N GLY A 218 1.96 -11.17 19.58
CA GLY A 218 1.37 -12.38 19.00
C GLY A 218 1.28 -12.30 17.47
N TRP A 219 0.79 -11.17 16.96
CA TRP A 219 0.71 -10.92 15.52
C TRP A 219 2.08 -10.84 14.85
N GLU A 220 3.08 -10.25 15.51
CA GLU A 220 4.46 -10.27 15.01
C GLU A 220 5.05 -11.67 14.93
N THR A 221 4.75 -12.51 15.91
CA THR A 221 5.19 -13.92 15.91
C THR A 221 4.56 -14.66 14.72
N ARG A 222 3.28 -14.39 14.43
CA ARG A 222 2.60 -14.95 13.26
C ARG A 222 3.19 -14.44 11.94
N ALA A 223 3.47 -13.13 11.83
CA ALA A 223 4.15 -12.57 10.66
C ALA A 223 5.54 -13.22 10.46
N ALA A 224 6.32 -13.36 11.53
CA ALA A 224 7.64 -14.00 11.46
C ALA A 224 7.54 -15.47 11.02
N ALA A 225 6.50 -16.20 11.43
CA ALA A 225 6.24 -17.56 10.99
C ALA A 225 5.91 -17.63 9.48
N LEU A 226 5.02 -16.77 8.97
CA LEU A 226 4.71 -16.67 7.54
C LEU A 226 5.94 -16.30 6.70
N ARG A 227 6.79 -15.40 7.22
CA ARG A 227 8.06 -15.04 6.56
C ARG A 227 9.02 -16.23 6.52
N ALA A 228 9.20 -16.95 7.63
CA ALA A 228 10.03 -18.14 7.66
C ALA A 228 9.49 -19.23 6.72
N ASP A 229 8.17 -19.34 6.62
CA ASP A 229 7.50 -20.24 5.71
C ASP A 229 7.82 -19.93 4.24
N TYR A 230 7.72 -18.66 3.87
CA TYR A 230 8.14 -18.16 2.56
C TYR A 230 9.63 -18.45 2.28
N GLU A 231 10.52 -18.13 3.24
CA GLU A 231 11.97 -18.35 3.10
C GLU A 231 12.38 -19.84 3.02
N HIS A 232 11.51 -20.76 3.42
CA HIS A 232 11.82 -22.18 3.48
C HIS A 232 11.01 -23.05 2.52
N ARG A 233 9.67 -23.05 2.62
CA ARG A 233 8.80 -23.89 1.76
C ARG A 233 8.71 -23.35 0.35
N TRP A 234 8.71 -22.03 0.19
CA TRP A 234 8.54 -21.40 -1.12
C TRP A 234 9.87 -21.18 -1.84
N TRP A 235 11.02 -21.34 -1.16
CA TRP A 235 12.34 -21.15 -1.75
C TRP A 235 12.77 -22.33 -2.63
N MET A 236 13.18 -22.03 -3.85
CA MET A 236 13.76 -22.93 -4.85
C MET A 236 15.28 -22.77 -4.90
N PRO A 237 16.05 -23.58 -4.16
CA PRO A 237 17.49 -23.39 -4.02
C PRO A 237 18.28 -23.66 -5.30
N GLU A 238 17.82 -24.54 -6.19
CA GLU A 238 18.53 -24.86 -7.44
C GLU A 238 18.32 -23.77 -8.50
N GLU A 239 17.15 -23.14 -8.48
CA GLU A 239 16.71 -22.10 -9.39
C GLU A 239 17.10 -20.69 -8.90
N GLY A 240 17.38 -20.55 -7.60
CA GLY A 240 17.64 -19.26 -6.95
C GLY A 240 16.41 -18.35 -6.93
N TRP A 241 15.22 -18.94 -6.77
CA TRP A 241 13.93 -18.27 -6.95
C TRP A 241 12.87 -18.72 -5.92
N PHE A 242 11.66 -18.15 -5.92
CA PHE A 242 10.54 -18.60 -5.09
C PHE A 242 9.40 -19.17 -5.94
N HIS A 243 8.72 -20.20 -5.45
CA HIS A 243 7.45 -20.64 -6.01
C HIS A 243 6.46 -19.47 -6.01
N THR A 244 5.60 -19.41 -7.02
CA THR A 244 4.55 -18.39 -7.11
C THR A 244 3.18 -18.95 -6.76
N ALA A 245 3.03 -20.26 -6.79
CA ALA A 245 1.87 -20.98 -6.32
C ALA A 245 2.26 -22.39 -5.90
N VAL A 246 1.51 -22.94 -4.96
CA VAL A 246 1.62 -24.33 -4.50
C VAL A 246 0.26 -25.01 -4.57
N ASP A 247 0.25 -26.32 -4.82
CA ASP A 247 -0.95 -27.15 -4.72
C ASP A 247 -1.31 -27.42 -3.24
N ARG A 248 -2.43 -28.12 -3.01
CA ARG A 248 -2.88 -28.48 -1.65
C ARG A 248 -1.89 -29.30 -0.83
N ASP A 249 -0.99 -30.02 -1.49
CA ASP A 249 0.06 -30.81 -0.83
C ASP A 249 1.35 -30.00 -0.66
N GLY A 250 1.31 -28.69 -0.95
CA GLY A 250 2.46 -27.78 -0.90
C GLY A 250 3.45 -28.00 -2.06
N ARG A 251 3.06 -28.71 -3.13
CA ARG A 251 3.93 -28.92 -4.28
C ARG A 251 3.89 -27.72 -5.20
N PRO A 252 5.01 -27.36 -5.83
CA PRO A 252 5.05 -26.25 -6.77
C PRO A 252 4.08 -26.42 -7.92
N ILE A 253 3.33 -25.35 -8.23
CA ILE A 253 2.58 -25.23 -9.48
C ILE A 253 3.40 -24.34 -10.41
N ASP A 254 3.64 -24.81 -11.64
CA ASP A 254 4.46 -24.12 -12.63
C ASP A 254 3.85 -22.75 -12.97
N PRO A 255 4.60 -21.64 -12.84
CA PRO A 255 4.09 -20.30 -13.10
C PRO A 255 3.80 -20.07 -14.59
N GLU A 256 2.54 -20.05 -14.96
CA GLU A 256 2.10 -19.03 -15.92
C GLU A 256 1.70 -17.77 -15.13
N VAL A 257 2.65 -16.85 -15.01
CA VAL A 257 2.49 -15.43 -14.68
C VAL A 257 1.70 -15.12 -13.39
N PHE A 258 2.38 -15.21 -12.24
CA PHE A 258 1.89 -14.60 -10.99
C PHE A 258 2.59 -13.26 -10.75
N TRP A 259 1.82 -12.25 -10.40
CA TRP A 259 2.31 -10.89 -10.19
C TRP A 259 2.85 -10.70 -8.79
N TYR A 260 4.11 -10.31 -8.67
CA TYR A 260 4.68 -9.87 -7.40
C TYR A 260 4.20 -8.46 -7.07
N GLU A 261 3.30 -8.33 -6.11
CA GLU A 261 2.86 -7.03 -5.59
C GLU A 261 3.69 -6.62 -4.35
N ARG A 262 4.17 -7.59 -3.57
CA ARG A 262 4.89 -7.34 -2.32
C ARG A 262 5.72 -8.54 -1.86
N PHE A 263 7.00 -8.32 -1.57
CA PHE A 263 7.77 -9.24 -0.73
C PHE A 263 7.52 -8.99 0.76
N PRO A 264 7.61 -10.02 1.63
CA PRO A 264 7.51 -9.84 3.07
C PRO A 264 8.44 -8.74 3.59
N GLU A 265 7.94 -7.89 4.48
CA GLU A 265 8.74 -6.81 5.08
C GLU A 265 10.02 -7.36 5.73
N GLY A 266 11.14 -6.65 5.52
CA GLY A 266 12.46 -7.09 5.96
C GLY A 266 13.10 -8.13 5.03
N MET A 267 12.42 -8.59 3.98
CA MET A 267 13.07 -9.26 2.86
C MET A 267 13.48 -8.24 1.82
N VAL A 268 14.78 -8.22 1.51
CA VAL A 268 15.32 -7.43 0.40
C VAL A 268 15.58 -8.42 -0.73
N PRO A 269 14.73 -8.47 -1.77
CA PRO A 269 15.01 -9.31 -2.92
C PRO A 269 16.33 -8.89 -3.57
N THR A 270 17.09 -9.85 -4.09
CA THR A 270 18.25 -9.54 -4.94
C THR A 270 17.80 -8.87 -6.24
N GLY A 271 18.68 -8.16 -6.95
CA GLY A 271 18.34 -7.60 -8.26
C GLY A 271 17.85 -8.66 -9.25
N GLU A 272 18.49 -9.84 -9.24
CA GLU A 272 18.05 -11.00 -10.01
C GLU A 272 16.66 -11.49 -9.58
N MET A 273 16.40 -11.52 -8.26
CA MET A 273 15.08 -11.80 -7.70
C MET A 273 14.00 -10.79 -8.11
N ILE A 274 14.38 -9.58 -8.50
CA ILE A 274 13.41 -8.59 -8.98
C ILE A 274 13.23 -8.76 -10.48
N ASP A 275 14.33 -8.93 -11.23
CA ASP A 275 14.30 -8.98 -12.68
C ASP A 275 13.52 -10.19 -13.23
N ARG A 276 13.51 -11.35 -12.54
CA ARG A 276 12.64 -12.46 -12.96
C ARG A 276 11.20 -12.35 -12.43
N SER A 277 10.94 -11.52 -11.42
CA SER A 277 9.63 -11.37 -10.71
C SER A 277 8.78 -10.35 -11.42
N LEU A 278 9.45 -9.37 -12.02
CA LEU A 278 8.85 -8.19 -12.62
C LEU A 278 9.05 -8.24 -14.13
N PRO A 279 8.37 -9.17 -14.84
CA PRO A 279 8.29 -9.07 -16.28
C PRO A 279 7.62 -7.73 -16.64
N GLU A 280 7.80 -7.30 -17.88
CA GLU A 280 7.11 -6.11 -18.39
C GLU A 280 5.61 -6.21 -18.11
N PRO A 281 5.01 -5.19 -17.48
CA PRO A 281 3.60 -5.25 -17.10
C PRO A 281 2.75 -5.43 -18.35
N HIS A 282 2.00 -6.52 -18.38
CA HIS A 282 1.16 -6.92 -19.51
C HIS A 282 -0.08 -6.03 -19.71
N ASN A 283 -0.50 -5.29 -18.68
CA ASN A 283 -1.64 -4.38 -18.70
C ASN A 283 -1.38 -3.15 -17.80
N VAL A 284 -2.34 -2.22 -17.77
CA VAL A 284 -2.18 -0.96 -17.01
C VAL A 284 -2.29 -1.21 -15.50
N GLU A 285 -3.17 -2.13 -15.09
CA GLU A 285 -3.36 -2.60 -13.72
C GLU A 285 -2.03 -3.07 -13.14
N ALA A 286 -1.31 -3.93 -13.87
CA ALA A 286 -0.01 -4.44 -13.46
C ALA A 286 1.07 -3.35 -13.35
N ARG A 287 0.87 -2.22 -14.04
CA ARG A 287 1.83 -1.12 -14.08
C ARG A 287 1.61 -0.09 -12.98
N THR A 288 0.40 0.05 -12.42
CA THR A 288 0.08 1.10 -11.44
C THR A 288 0.88 0.97 -10.15
N TYR A 289 1.11 -0.26 -9.68
CA TYR A 289 1.84 -0.55 -8.44
C TYR A 289 3.35 -0.75 -8.62
N LEU A 290 3.81 -1.01 -9.85
CA LEU A 290 5.21 -1.28 -10.16
C LEU A 290 6.16 -0.19 -9.64
N PRO A 291 5.91 1.13 -9.87
CA PRO A 291 6.74 2.20 -9.31
C PRO A 291 6.84 2.14 -7.78
N GLU A 292 5.72 1.95 -7.08
CA GLU A 292 5.70 1.94 -5.62
C GLU A 292 6.52 0.77 -5.07
N MET A 293 6.32 -0.42 -5.62
CA MET A 293 7.05 -1.61 -5.23
C MET A 293 8.56 -1.49 -5.55
N LEU A 294 8.94 -0.94 -6.70
CA LEU A 294 10.35 -0.68 -7.03
C LEU A 294 10.98 0.30 -6.03
N TYR A 295 10.23 1.33 -5.62
CA TYR A 295 10.66 2.18 -4.52
C TYR A 295 10.85 1.35 -3.26
N ARG A 296 9.89 0.51 -2.86
CA ARG A 296 9.97 -0.44 -1.72
C ARG A 296 11.16 -1.39 -1.76
N TYR A 297 11.77 -1.64 -2.92
CA TYR A 297 12.99 -2.47 -3.05
C TYR A 297 14.28 -1.65 -3.19
N GLY A 298 14.20 -0.32 -3.14
CA GLY A 298 15.36 0.56 -3.26
C GLY A 298 15.85 0.76 -4.68
N LEU A 299 15.11 0.30 -5.70
CA LEU A 299 15.43 0.47 -7.12
C LEU A 299 14.96 1.85 -7.63
N VAL A 300 15.50 2.92 -7.04
CA VAL A 300 15.03 4.30 -7.20
C VAL A 300 14.95 4.75 -8.65
N GLU A 301 15.98 4.50 -9.44
CA GLU A 301 16.08 4.96 -10.81
C GLU A 301 15.04 4.27 -11.71
N ARG A 302 14.85 2.95 -11.56
CA ARG A 302 13.80 2.19 -12.26
C ARG A 302 12.41 2.61 -11.79
N ALA A 303 12.22 2.80 -10.49
CA ALA A 303 10.96 3.27 -9.91
C ALA A 303 10.56 4.63 -10.48
N PHE A 304 11.50 5.56 -10.56
CA PHE A 304 11.26 6.90 -11.11
C PHE A 304 10.95 6.85 -12.61
N ALA A 305 11.65 6.00 -13.37
CA ALA A 305 11.36 5.79 -14.80
C ALA A 305 9.95 5.25 -15.03
N GLU A 306 9.51 4.25 -14.26
CA GLU A 306 8.15 3.71 -14.34
C GLU A 306 7.09 4.71 -13.86
N LEU A 307 7.38 5.49 -12.82
CA LEU A 307 6.50 6.57 -12.36
C LEU A 307 6.28 7.61 -13.47
N ARG A 308 7.36 7.96 -14.19
CA ARG A 308 7.31 8.86 -15.33
C ARG A 308 6.52 8.28 -16.51
N ALA A 309 6.62 6.97 -16.75
CA ALA A 309 5.83 6.28 -17.77
C ALA A 309 4.33 6.27 -17.40
N LEU A 310 3.99 6.07 -16.13
CA LEU A 310 2.61 6.16 -15.62
C LEU A 310 2.04 7.58 -15.73
N ALA A 311 2.91 8.60 -15.64
CA ALA A 311 2.58 10.00 -15.80
C ALA A 311 2.44 10.46 -17.28
N ASP A 312 2.81 9.64 -18.26
CA ASP A 312 2.80 10.02 -19.67
C ASP A 312 1.36 10.17 -20.20
N PRO A 313 1.00 11.28 -20.87
CA PRO A 313 -0.32 11.45 -21.50
C PRO A 313 -0.65 10.43 -22.59
N LYS A 314 0.32 9.68 -23.08
CA LYS A 314 0.13 8.61 -24.07
C LYS A 314 -0.10 7.24 -23.45
N LEU A 315 -0.10 7.11 -22.12
CA LEU A 315 -0.40 5.86 -21.46
C LEU A 315 -1.80 5.39 -21.87
N ASP A 316 -1.89 4.16 -22.39
CA ASP A 316 -3.18 3.57 -22.71
C ASP A 316 -3.97 3.28 -21.44
N ARG A 317 -5.31 3.39 -21.51
CA ARG A 317 -6.22 3.21 -20.36
C ARG A 317 -5.90 4.08 -19.15
N ARG A 318 -5.21 5.21 -19.33
CA ARG A 318 -4.83 6.14 -18.26
C ARG A 318 -6.01 6.66 -17.42
N ASP A 319 -7.23 6.66 -17.98
CA ASP A 319 -8.44 7.05 -17.25
C ASP A 319 -8.91 6.01 -16.20
N TYR A 320 -8.37 4.80 -16.18
CA TYR A 320 -8.71 3.82 -15.14
C TYR A 320 -8.45 4.37 -13.73
N PRO A 321 -9.41 4.37 -12.77
CA PRO A 321 -9.26 5.07 -11.49
C PRO A 321 -8.02 4.71 -10.68
N GLU A 322 -7.54 3.48 -10.77
CA GLU A 322 -6.32 3.08 -10.07
C GLU A 322 -5.08 3.89 -10.51
N VAL A 323 -4.99 4.25 -11.80
CA VAL A 323 -3.85 4.99 -12.37
C VAL A 323 -3.61 6.36 -11.69
N PRO A 324 -4.56 7.31 -11.66
CA PRO A 324 -4.33 8.60 -11.03
C PRO A 324 -4.12 8.50 -9.52
N PHE A 325 -4.79 7.58 -8.82
CA PHE A 325 -4.61 7.40 -7.38
C PHE A 325 -3.23 6.81 -7.05
N CYS A 326 -2.80 5.73 -7.71
CA CYS A 326 -1.48 5.14 -7.52
C CYS A 326 -0.35 6.09 -7.93
N LEU A 327 -0.55 6.92 -8.97
CA LEU A 327 0.40 7.97 -9.35
C LEU A 327 0.55 9.02 -8.24
N VAL A 328 -0.56 9.52 -7.68
CA VAL A 328 -0.52 10.47 -6.55
C VAL A 328 0.14 9.84 -5.31
N GLY A 329 -0.24 8.61 -4.97
CA GLY A 329 0.33 7.88 -3.83
C GLY A 329 1.84 7.67 -3.98
N THR A 330 2.29 7.25 -5.17
CA THR A 330 3.71 7.01 -5.42
C THR A 330 4.53 8.30 -5.50
N LEU A 331 3.96 9.40 -6.01
CA LEU A 331 4.60 10.71 -5.93
C LEU A 331 4.85 11.12 -4.47
N ALA A 332 3.91 10.86 -3.57
CA ALA A 332 4.01 11.23 -2.17
C ALA A 332 4.93 10.30 -1.34
N GLU A 333 4.69 8.99 -1.35
CA GLU A 333 5.44 8.03 -0.51
C GLU A 333 6.75 7.52 -1.15
N GLY A 334 6.78 7.48 -2.48
CA GLY A 334 7.93 7.04 -3.28
C GLY A 334 8.88 8.18 -3.63
N ALA A 335 8.49 9.05 -4.55
CA ALA A 335 9.36 10.09 -5.10
C ALA A 335 9.72 11.19 -4.09
N LEU A 336 8.74 11.75 -3.38
CA LEU A 336 8.99 12.65 -2.25
C LEU A 336 9.51 11.91 -1.01
N GLY A 337 9.16 10.63 -0.89
CA GLY A 337 9.60 9.79 0.22
C GLY A 337 8.91 10.07 1.54
N VAL A 338 7.74 10.71 1.53
CA VAL A 338 7.01 11.14 2.73
C VAL A 338 6.30 9.95 3.39
N ARG A 339 6.50 9.79 4.69
CA ARG A 339 5.88 8.73 5.49
C ARG A 339 5.39 9.26 6.82
N PRO A 340 4.11 9.64 6.91
CA PRO A 340 3.52 9.98 8.19
C PRO A 340 3.53 8.78 9.13
N THR A 341 3.60 9.04 10.42
CA THR A 341 3.56 8.06 11.51
C THR A 341 2.60 8.57 12.57
N ALA A 342 1.32 8.25 12.38
CA ALA A 342 0.25 8.68 13.27
C ALA A 342 0.48 8.40 14.76
N PRO A 343 0.97 7.21 15.20
CA PRO A 343 1.19 6.94 16.62
C PRO A 343 2.13 7.92 17.32
N LEU A 344 3.09 8.52 16.59
CA LEU A 344 4.06 9.46 17.12
C LEU A 344 3.74 10.92 16.78
N HIS A 345 2.65 11.18 16.04
CA HIS A 345 2.44 12.44 15.32
C HIS A 345 3.73 12.90 14.64
N GLY A 346 4.31 12.02 13.85
CA GLY A 346 5.59 12.23 13.20
C GLY A 346 5.56 11.97 11.72
N CYS A 347 6.64 12.31 11.04
CA CYS A 347 6.83 12.05 9.62
C CYS A 347 8.28 11.68 9.37
N GLU A 348 8.54 10.69 8.53
CA GLU A 348 9.84 10.44 7.94
C GLU A 348 9.86 10.97 6.50
N THR A 349 11.02 11.44 6.03
CA THR A 349 11.24 11.75 4.62
C THR A 349 12.51 11.08 4.14
N LEU A 350 12.48 10.44 2.97
CA LEU A 350 13.67 9.90 2.32
C LEU A 350 13.54 10.04 0.80
N SER A 351 14.25 11.00 0.20
CA SER A 351 14.11 11.33 -1.22
C SER A 351 14.21 10.10 -2.14
N GLY A 352 13.22 9.94 -3.02
CA GLY A 352 13.16 8.96 -4.09
C GLY A 352 13.50 9.55 -5.46
N LEU A 353 14.23 10.66 -5.49
CA LEU A 353 14.69 11.27 -6.75
C LEU A 353 15.85 10.48 -7.37
N PRO A 354 15.96 10.43 -8.71
CA PRO A 354 16.93 9.59 -9.42
C PRO A 354 18.37 10.14 -9.34
N ASP A 355 18.54 11.43 -9.08
CA ASP A 355 19.82 12.12 -9.09
C ASP A 355 19.81 13.36 -8.18
N GLU A 356 20.93 14.08 -8.15
CA GLU A 356 21.13 15.28 -7.33
C GLU A 356 20.63 16.58 -7.97
N GLU A 357 20.33 16.57 -9.26
CA GLU A 357 19.92 17.75 -10.03
C GLU A 357 18.39 17.91 -10.05
N SER A 358 17.69 16.79 -9.92
CA SER A 358 16.24 16.71 -9.87
C SER A 358 15.67 17.37 -8.61
N TRP A 359 14.48 17.95 -8.72
CA TRP A 359 13.70 18.38 -7.56
C TRP A 359 12.22 18.07 -7.74
N LEU A 360 11.54 17.89 -6.61
CA LEU A 360 10.10 17.65 -6.52
C LEU A 360 9.57 18.35 -5.27
N SER A 361 8.48 19.08 -5.41
CA SER A 361 7.78 19.70 -4.29
C SER A 361 6.31 19.36 -4.32
N CYS A 362 5.73 19.31 -3.12
CA CYS A 362 4.31 19.17 -2.90
C CYS A 362 3.85 20.16 -1.84
N GLU A 363 2.74 20.83 -2.13
CA GLU A 363 2.01 21.67 -1.19
C GLU A 363 0.64 21.06 -0.95
N GLY A 364 0.14 21.15 0.28
CA GLY A 364 -1.19 20.65 0.61
C GLY A 364 -1.30 19.14 0.61
N LEU A 365 -0.25 18.43 1.04
CA LEU A 365 -0.32 17.00 1.29
C LEU A 365 -1.14 16.73 2.55
N ALA A 366 -2.32 16.13 2.42
CA ALA A 366 -3.11 15.75 3.59
C ALA A 366 -2.32 14.71 4.40
N ALA A 367 -2.15 14.93 5.70
CA ALA A 367 -1.48 13.98 6.61
C ALA A 367 -1.80 14.33 8.06
N LEU A 368 -1.91 13.32 8.92
CA LEU A 368 -2.01 13.49 10.38
C LEU A 368 -3.10 14.49 10.84
N GLY A 369 -4.23 14.51 10.15
CA GLY A 369 -5.37 15.41 10.44
C GLY A 369 -5.19 16.86 10.00
N GLY A 370 -4.10 17.20 9.30
CA GLY A 370 -3.88 18.50 8.68
C GLY A 370 -3.08 18.37 7.39
N TRP A 371 -2.05 19.21 7.23
CA TRP A 371 -1.30 19.27 5.96
C TRP A 371 0.21 19.35 6.16
N LEU A 372 0.95 18.86 5.17
CA LEU A 372 2.40 19.03 5.04
C LEU A 372 2.71 19.65 3.68
N ASP A 373 3.70 20.54 3.65
CA ASP A 373 4.37 20.95 2.40
C ASP A 373 5.79 20.39 2.44
N VAL A 374 6.22 19.72 1.37
CA VAL A 374 7.54 19.07 1.32
C VAL A 374 8.21 19.37 -0.01
N ARG A 375 9.49 19.71 0.03
CA ARG A 375 10.35 19.86 -1.15
C ARG A 375 11.60 19.02 -0.98
N GLN A 376 11.87 18.18 -1.97
CA GLN A 376 13.13 17.47 -2.14
C GLN A 376 13.98 18.19 -3.20
N GLU A 377 15.25 18.45 -2.86
CA GLU A 377 16.28 18.88 -3.81
C GLU A 377 17.36 17.79 -3.88
N GLY A 378 17.32 17.04 -4.97
CA GLY A 378 18.13 15.85 -5.15
C GLY A 378 17.93 14.84 -4.04
N ARG A 379 19.05 14.25 -3.57
CA ARG A 379 19.08 13.30 -2.46
C ARG A 379 19.69 13.89 -1.20
N ARG A 380 19.98 15.20 -1.21
CA ARG A 380 20.80 15.86 -0.19
C ARG A 380 20.10 16.96 0.57
N ARG A 381 18.90 17.40 0.19
CA ARG A 381 18.17 18.44 0.92
C ARG A 381 16.67 18.22 0.89
N THR A 382 16.06 18.37 2.06
CA THR A 382 14.61 18.34 2.25
C THR A 382 14.17 19.59 2.99
N VAL A 383 13.13 20.25 2.50
CA VAL A 383 12.44 21.35 3.19
C VAL A 383 11.03 20.89 3.52
N LEU A 384 10.63 21.01 4.78
CA LEU A 384 9.31 20.60 5.26
C LEU A 384 8.62 21.77 5.98
N THR A 385 7.37 22.04 5.63
CA THR A 385 6.48 22.94 6.37
C THR A 385 5.39 22.13 7.04
N ASN A 386 5.26 22.29 8.36
CA ASN A 386 4.22 21.62 9.13
C ASN A 386 2.96 22.49 9.20
N ARG A 387 1.81 21.95 8.81
CA ARG A 387 0.48 22.56 8.95
C ARG A 387 -0.53 21.58 9.54
N THR A 388 -0.06 20.72 10.44
CA THR A 388 -0.89 19.70 11.10
C THR A 388 -1.63 20.23 12.32
N GLY A 389 -1.47 21.51 12.67
CA GLY A 389 -2.11 22.15 13.82
C GLY A 389 -1.41 21.89 15.16
N ARG A 390 -0.32 21.10 15.18
CA ARG A 390 0.50 20.83 16.37
C ARG A 390 1.94 20.47 16.00
N PRO A 391 2.90 20.50 16.93
CA PRO A 391 4.30 20.15 16.64
C PRO A 391 4.44 18.74 16.07
N LEU A 392 5.21 18.61 14.98
CA LEU A 392 5.48 17.39 14.24
C LEU A 392 6.88 16.86 14.57
N LEU A 393 6.99 15.58 14.92
CA LEU A 393 8.28 14.89 15.01
C LEU A 393 8.74 14.48 13.60
N TRP A 394 9.69 15.22 13.03
CA TRP A 394 10.20 14.94 11.69
C TRP A 394 11.53 14.19 11.75
N ARG A 395 11.59 13.01 11.14
CA ARG A 395 12.81 12.24 10.89
C ARG A 395 13.27 12.48 9.46
N ALA A 396 14.19 13.42 9.26
CA ALA A 396 14.76 13.76 7.96
C ALA A 396 15.83 12.73 7.57
N GLY A 397 15.59 11.97 6.50
CA GLY A 397 16.45 10.88 6.01
C GLY A 397 17.17 11.21 4.70
N PHE A 398 18.43 10.76 4.60
CA PHE A 398 19.30 10.91 3.44
C PHE A 398 20.02 9.59 3.17
N ARG A 399 20.10 9.18 1.90
CA ARG A 399 20.81 7.94 1.51
C ARG A 399 22.32 8.08 1.74
N GLY A 400 22.95 6.99 2.15
CA GLY A 400 24.36 6.94 2.49
C GLY A 400 24.65 7.29 3.96
N LEU A 401 25.92 7.15 4.34
CA LEU A 401 26.41 7.42 5.68
C LEU A 401 27.04 8.82 5.73
N HIS A 402 26.41 9.73 6.45
CA HIS A 402 26.85 11.11 6.63
C HIS A 402 27.09 11.39 8.11
N ALA A 403 28.24 11.96 8.45
CA ALA A 403 28.57 12.24 9.85
C ALA A 403 27.73 13.40 10.43
N ARG A 404 27.26 14.31 9.58
CA ARG A 404 26.55 15.52 9.96
C ARG A 404 25.52 15.89 8.89
N CYS A 405 24.44 16.51 9.35
CA CYS A 405 23.51 17.25 8.51
C CYS A 405 23.47 18.71 8.97
N LEU A 406 23.01 19.59 8.11
CA LEU A 406 22.72 20.98 8.41
C LEU A 406 21.23 21.11 8.72
N VAL A 407 20.87 21.46 9.95
CA VAL A 407 19.50 21.75 10.36
C VAL A 407 19.35 23.27 10.47
N ALA A 408 18.54 23.87 9.61
CA ALA A 408 18.46 25.33 9.46
C ALA A 408 19.85 25.99 9.33
N GLY A 409 20.74 25.36 8.54
CA GLY A 409 22.12 25.80 8.31
C GLY A 409 23.11 25.52 9.45
N ARG A 410 22.66 24.92 10.58
CA ARG A 410 23.54 24.58 11.71
C ARG A 410 24.00 23.13 11.62
N PRO A 411 25.30 22.84 11.73
CA PRO A 411 25.79 21.46 11.78
C PRO A 411 25.25 20.71 13.00
N THR A 412 24.51 19.64 12.76
CA THR A 412 23.94 18.75 13.76
C THR A 412 24.53 17.35 13.54
N PRO A 413 25.03 16.67 14.60
CA PRO A 413 25.41 15.28 14.48
C PRO A 413 24.22 14.47 13.98
N ALA A 414 24.40 13.74 12.88
CA ALA A 414 23.40 12.79 12.46
C ALA A 414 23.57 11.51 13.28
N SER A 415 22.48 10.85 13.65
CA SER A 415 22.56 9.60 14.39
C SER A 415 23.31 8.58 13.55
N PRO A 416 24.54 8.16 13.92
CA PRO A 416 25.29 7.16 13.19
C PRO A 416 24.81 5.79 13.65
N GLN A 417 23.52 5.53 13.50
CA GLN A 417 23.09 4.16 13.45
C GLN A 417 23.39 3.70 12.02
N ARG A 418 23.95 2.49 11.87
CA ARG A 418 23.83 1.77 10.60
C ARG A 418 22.36 1.42 10.42
N VAL A 419 21.53 2.44 10.19
CA VAL A 419 20.13 2.24 9.85
C VAL A 419 20.16 1.89 8.38
N CYS A 420 19.81 0.65 8.09
CA CYS A 420 19.34 0.38 6.75
C CYS A 420 18.08 1.23 6.56
N ASP A 421 18.01 1.99 5.48
CA ASP A 421 16.72 2.41 4.99
C ASP A 421 15.80 1.19 4.88
N ARG A 422 14.52 1.48 4.72
CA ARG A 422 13.47 0.50 4.45
C ARG A 422 13.77 -0.48 3.29
N TYR A 423 14.84 -0.25 2.53
CA TYR A 423 15.27 -1.04 1.37
C TYR A 423 16.53 -1.85 1.64
N GLY A 424 17.05 -1.86 2.88
CA GLY A 424 18.27 -2.56 3.25
C GLY A 424 19.57 -1.78 2.96
N SER A 425 19.49 -0.56 2.44
CA SER A 425 20.66 0.25 2.08
C SER A 425 21.04 1.25 3.19
N PRO A 426 22.32 1.59 3.39
CA PRO A 426 22.70 2.56 4.43
C PRO A 426 22.03 3.92 4.24
N ALA A 427 21.44 4.47 5.31
CA ALA A 427 20.89 5.82 5.34
C ALA A 427 21.21 6.55 6.65
N THR A 428 21.20 7.87 6.58
CA THR A 428 21.44 8.79 7.68
C THR A 428 20.15 9.52 8.02
N TYR A 429 19.85 9.65 9.31
CA TYR A 429 18.66 10.35 9.79
C TYR A 429 18.99 11.40 10.84
N VAL A 430 18.23 12.50 10.82
CA VAL A 430 18.20 13.52 11.88
C VAL A 430 16.76 13.73 12.33
N GLU A 431 16.55 13.72 13.63
CA GLU A 431 15.25 14.00 14.23
C GLU A 431 15.13 15.49 14.58
N CYS A 432 14.04 16.08 14.14
CA CYS A 432 13.72 17.49 14.27
C CYS A 432 12.29 17.63 14.82
N LEU A 433 12.05 18.62 15.66
CA LEU A 433 10.70 19.01 16.04
C LEU A 433 10.31 20.24 15.21
N VAL A 434 9.28 20.13 14.37
CA VAL A 434 8.79 21.21 13.51
C VAL A 434 7.47 21.72 14.08
N ARG A 435 7.43 22.96 14.56
CA ARG A 435 6.21 23.57 15.11
C ARG A 435 5.16 23.78 14.01
N ASP A 436 3.90 23.94 14.42
CA ASP A 436 2.85 24.29 13.47
C ASP A 436 3.14 25.64 12.80
N GLY A 437 2.98 25.71 11.49
CA GLY A 437 3.34 26.84 10.64
C GLY A 437 4.84 27.03 10.40
N GLU A 438 5.71 26.21 10.99
CA GLU A 438 7.16 26.30 10.81
C GLU A 438 7.60 25.57 9.53
N THR A 439 8.51 26.22 8.80
CA THR A 439 9.28 25.60 7.71
C THR A 439 10.69 25.30 8.23
N LEU A 440 11.13 24.05 8.10
CA LEU A 440 12.46 23.62 8.45
C LEU A 440 13.21 23.05 7.24
N ASP A 441 14.47 23.45 7.11
CA ASP A 441 15.38 23.02 6.05
C ASP A 441 16.44 22.09 6.64
N VAL A 442 16.56 20.88 6.09
CA VAL A 442 17.61 19.92 6.47
C VAL A 442 18.36 19.47 5.24
N ALA A 443 19.68 19.54 5.29
CA ALA A 443 20.56 19.10 4.21
C ALA A 443 21.71 18.23 4.71
N VAL A 444 22.31 17.43 3.84
CA VAL A 444 23.60 16.79 4.09
C VAL A 444 24.68 17.88 4.13
N ALA A 445 25.59 17.81 5.11
CA ALA A 445 26.67 18.77 5.30
C ALA A 445 27.74 18.76 4.19
#